data_AF-A0A9X9F5L2-F1
#
_entry.id   AF-A0A9X9F5L2-F1
#
_cell.length_a   1.000
_cell.length_b   1.000
_cell.length_c   1.000
_cell.angle_alpha   90.00
_cell.angle_beta   90.00
_cell.angle_gamma   90.00
#
_symmetry.space_group_name_H-M   'P 1'
#
loop_
_entity.id
_entity.type
_entity.pdbx_description
1 polymer ?
#
loop_
_entity_poly.entity_id
_entity_poly.type
_entity_poly.pdbx_seq_one_letter_code
_entity_poly.pdbx_strand_id
1 'polypeptide(L)'
;SWKIDWTPDFIFPGMKKDYKVRMQIEQGKRGEIYDRNGKGLATNGKATEVGIIPEKLGETAAQTKEIVAQLLDMSIEEVEQKLTAKWIKPDSFVPIGILKEGTRQNDYIELEGVSSHPVNIRTYPLGEAAAHLTGYIGKVNAEELKS
;
A
#
# COMPACT_ATOMS: atom_id res chain seq x y z
N SER A 1 22.75 41.47 -26.66
CA SER A 1 21.78 40.37 -26.65
C SER A 1 21.19 40.27 -25.25
N TRP A 2 19.88 40.02 -25.14
CA TRP A 2 19.24 39.84 -23.83
C TRP A 2 19.41 38.39 -23.37
N LYS A 3 19.77 38.20 -22.10
CA LYS A 3 19.90 36.90 -21.45
C LYS A 3 19.14 36.94 -20.12
N ILE A 4 18.68 35.78 -19.68
CA ILE A 4 18.03 35.62 -18.37
C ILE A 4 19.12 35.31 -17.34
N ASP A 5 19.14 36.09 -16.26
CA ASP A 5 19.88 35.73 -15.05
C ASP A 5 19.01 34.79 -14.21
N TRP A 6 19.13 33.50 -14.52
CA TRP A 6 18.26 32.49 -13.95
C TRP A 6 18.59 32.27 -12.47
N THR A 7 17.56 32.29 -11.64
CA THR A 7 17.65 31.92 -10.21
C THR A 7 16.54 30.93 -9.85
N PRO A 8 16.64 30.18 -8.74
CA PRO A 8 15.58 29.27 -8.31
C PRO A 8 14.22 29.94 -8.05
N ASP A 9 14.18 31.27 -7.89
CA ASP A 9 12.96 32.08 -7.78
C ASP A 9 12.02 31.91 -9.00
N PHE A 10 12.60 31.56 -10.17
CA PHE A 10 11.84 31.24 -11.38
C PHE A 10 11.10 29.89 -11.31
N ILE A 11 11.41 29.04 -10.33
CA ILE A 11 10.70 27.77 -10.08
C ILE A 11 9.52 28.02 -9.13
N PHE A 12 9.81 28.57 -7.96
CA PHE A 12 8.82 29.00 -6.97
C PHE A 12 9.24 30.37 -6.42
N PRO A 13 8.32 31.35 -6.37
CA PRO A 13 8.62 32.66 -5.81
C PRO A 13 9.18 32.56 -4.38
N GLY A 14 10.31 33.23 -4.12
CA GLY A 14 11.05 33.22 -2.86
C GLY A 14 12.05 32.07 -2.70
N MET A 15 12.18 31.16 -3.66
CA MET A 15 13.11 30.03 -3.58
C MET A 15 14.56 30.47 -3.76
N LYS A 16 15.43 30.08 -2.80
CA LYS A 16 16.87 30.32 -2.84
C LYS A 16 17.64 29.06 -3.20
N LYS A 17 18.93 29.21 -3.54
CA LYS A 17 19.82 28.13 -4.01
C LYS A 17 19.80 26.87 -3.14
N ASP A 18 19.73 27.03 -1.81
CA ASP A 18 19.79 25.89 -0.88
C ASP A 18 18.42 25.45 -0.36
N TYR A 19 17.33 26.04 -0.88
CA TYR A 19 15.98 25.67 -0.46
C TYR A 19 15.56 24.35 -1.10
N LYS A 20 14.77 23.57 -0.36
CA LYS A 20 14.20 22.31 -0.83
C LYS A 20 12.69 22.41 -0.82
N VAL A 21 12.06 21.89 -1.87
CA VAL A 21 10.61 21.73 -1.91
C VAL A 21 10.27 20.43 -1.19
N ARG A 22 9.40 20.52 -0.18
CA ARG A 22 8.84 19.36 0.52
C ARG A 22 7.34 19.34 0.27
N MET A 23 6.84 18.18 -0.14
CA MET A 23 5.42 17.93 -0.24
C MET A 23 4.99 17.08 0.95
N GLN A 24 3.95 17.51 1.66
CA GLN A 24 3.26 16.72 2.66
C GLN A 24 1.82 16.55 2.19
N ILE A 25 1.36 15.31 2.15
CA ILE A 25 -0.01 14.97 1.76
C ILE A 25 -0.72 14.48 3.01
N GLU A 26 -1.69 15.24 3.48
CA GLU A 26 -2.62 14.78 4.50
C GLU A 26 -3.80 14.08 3.81
N GLN A 27 -3.86 12.75 3.94
CA GLN A 27 -4.97 11.99 3.36
C GLN A 27 -6.20 12.06 4.25
N GLY A 28 -7.29 12.60 3.72
CA GLY A 28 -8.60 12.55 4.37
C GLY A 28 -9.15 11.12 4.45
N LYS A 29 -10.03 10.87 5.41
CA LYS A 29 -10.79 9.60 5.49
C LYS A 29 -11.95 9.64 4.51
N ARG A 30 -12.13 8.60 3.70
CA ARG A 30 -13.30 8.46 2.84
C ARG A 30 -14.56 8.27 3.69
N GLY A 31 -15.66 8.93 3.31
CA GLY A 31 -16.95 8.77 4.00
C GLY A 31 -17.44 7.32 3.99
N GLU A 32 -18.16 6.92 5.04
CA GLU A 32 -18.77 5.60 5.16
C GLU A 32 -20.20 5.61 4.62
N ILE A 33 -20.66 4.48 4.08
CA ILE A 33 -21.99 4.32 3.52
C ILE A 33 -22.77 3.39 4.43
N TYR A 34 -23.95 3.83 4.86
CA TYR A 34 -24.85 3.08 5.74
C TYR A 34 -26.23 2.92 5.09
N ASP A 35 -26.92 1.84 5.46
CA ASP A 35 -28.33 1.68 5.14
C ASP A 35 -29.23 2.54 6.05
N ARG A 36 -30.54 2.46 5.84
CA ARG A 36 -31.54 3.24 6.60
C ARG A 36 -31.59 2.92 8.10
N ASN A 37 -31.02 1.80 8.53
CA ASN A 37 -30.97 1.32 9.91
C ASN A 37 -29.57 1.50 10.53
N GLY A 38 -28.63 2.15 9.84
CA GLY A 38 -27.26 2.34 10.30
C GLY A 38 -26.34 1.13 10.11
N LYS A 39 -26.72 0.14 9.30
CA LYS A 39 -25.83 -0.99 8.97
C LYS A 39 -24.87 -0.58 7.86
N GLY A 40 -23.57 -0.84 8.06
CA GLY A 40 -22.53 -0.48 7.10
C GLY A 40 -22.67 -1.24 5.78
N LEU A 41 -22.68 -0.50 4.67
CA LEU A 41 -22.61 -1.00 3.30
C LEU A 41 -21.20 -0.89 2.73
N ALA A 42 -20.50 0.21 3.05
CA ALA A 42 -19.09 0.40 2.74
C ALA A 42 -18.43 1.25 3.84
N THR A 43 -17.54 0.65 4.63
CA THR A 43 -16.94 1.27 5.82
C THR A 43 -15.43 1.24 5.75
N ASN A 44 -14.77 1.96 6.66
CA ASN A 44 -13.31 1.94 6.78
C ASN A 44 -12.92 0.92 7.86
N GLY A 45 -12.34 -0.19 7.43
CA GLY A 45 -11.83 -1.25 8.30
C GLY A 45 -10.32 -1.14 8.55
N LYS A 46 -9.83 -2.00 9.43
CA LYS A 46 -8.40 -2.26 9.60
C LYS A 46 -8.10 -3.67 9.12
N ALA A 47 -6.99 -3.84 8.45
CA ALA A 47 -6.45 -5.15 8.12
C ALA A 47 -4.96 -5.19 8.42
N THR A 48 -4.38 -6.38 8.39
CA THR A 48 -2.95 -6.57 8.59
C THR A 48 -2.31 -6.80 7.23
N GLU A 49 -1.42 -5.89 6.82
CA GLU A 49 -0.62 -6.05 5.61
C GLU A 49 0.67 -6.77 5.98
N VAL A 50 0.98 -7.85 5.26
CA VAL A 50 2.21 -8.62 5.37
C VAL A 50 3.14 -8.20 4.25
N GLY A 51 4.40 -8.00 4.61
CA GLY A 51 5.45 -7.67 3.68
C GLY A 51 6.77 -8.35 4.04
N ILE A 52 7.67 -8.30 3.07
CA ILE A 52 9.01 -8.90 3.15
C ILE A 52 10.05 -7.77 3.13
N ILE A 53 11.07 -7.89 3.96
CA ILE A 53 12.27 -7.05 3.95
C ILE A 53 13.40 -7.89 3.33
N PRO A 54 13.79 -7.65 2.06
CA PRO A 54 14.68 -8.54 1.32
C PRO A 54 16.02 -8.82 2.02
N GLU A 55 16.64 -7.81 2.62
CA GLU A 55 17.91 -7.93 3.34
C GLU A 55 17.84 -8.85 4.57
N LYS A 56 16.64 -9.10 5.09
CA LYS A 56 16.42 -9.92 6.29
C LYS A 56 15.94 -11.35 5.99
N LEU A 57 15.83 -11.76 4.73
CA LEU A 57 15.35 -13.10 4.36
C LEU A 57 16.34 -14.23 4.71
N GLY A 58 17.60 -13.90 5.00
CA GLY A 58 18.62 -14.85 5.43
C GLY A 58 18.84 -16.02 4.46
N GLU A 59 19.27 -17.17 5.00
CA GLU A 59 19.47 -18.41 4.24
C GLU A 59 18.14 -19.14 3.95
N THR A 60 17.08 -18.86 4.73
CA THR A 60 15.75 -19.47 4.59
C THR A 60 14.84 -18.72 3.62
N ALA A 61 15.40 -17.90 2.73
CA ALA A 61 14.66 -17.02 1.84
C ALA A 61 13.62 -17.76 0.97
N ALA A 62 13.98 -18.91 0.40
CA ALA A 62 13.08 -19.70 -0.44
C ALA A 62 11.87 -20.23 0.36
N GLN A 63 12.14 -20.88 1.50
CA GLN A 63 11.10 -21.41 2.38
C GLN A 63 10.19 -20.30 2.92
N THR A 64 10.76 -19.15 3.26
CA THR A 64 10.00 -18.00 3.76
C THR A 64 9.01 -17.49 2.71
N LYS A 65 9.46 -17.35 1.45
CA LYS A 65 8.57 -16.95 0.35
C LYS A 65 7.44 -17.97 0.13
N GLU A 66 7.73 -19.27 0.23
CA GLU A 66 6.71 -20.33 0.13
C GLU A 66 5.65 -20.23 1.22
N ILE A 67 6.07 -20.02 2.47
CA ILE A 67 5.14 -19.88 3.59
C ILE A 67 4.29 -18.61 3.44
N VAL A 68 4.90 -17.49 3.01
CA VAL A 68 4.18 -16.24 2.75
C VAL A 68 3.17 -16.40 1.60
N ALA A 69 3.54 -17.13 0.55
CA ALA A 69 2.65 -17.42 -0.58
C ALA A 69 1.43 -18.22 -0.12
N GLN A 70 1.64 -19.29 0.66
CA GLN A 70 0.56 -20.11 1.23
C GLN A 70 -0.35 -19.31 2.17
N LEU A 71 0.24 -18.50 3.03
CA LEU A 71 -0.49 -17.64 3.96
C LEU A 71 -1.45 -16.70 3.23
N LEU A 72 -0.97 -16.08 2.16
CA LEU A 72 -1.71 -15.07 1.41
C LEU A 72 -2.56 -15.68 0.29
N ASP A 73 -2.61 -17.01 0.19
CA ASP A 73 -3.36 -17.74 -0.84
C ASP A 73 -2.98 -17.27 -2.26
N MET A 74 -1.67 -17.14 -2.49
CA MET A 74 -1.08 -16.65 -3.73
C MET A 74 0.05 -17.56 -4.20
N SER A 75 0.48 -17.40 -5.45
CA SER A 75 1.59 -18.20 -5.97
C SER A 75 2.94 -17.65 -5.53
N ILE A 76 3.97 -18.49 -5.52
CA ILE A 76 5.35 -18.06 -5.21
C ILE A 76 5.80 -17.05 -6.26
N GLU A 77 5.44 -17.27 -7.52
CA GLU A 77 5.76 -16.39 -8.65
C GLU A 77 5.17 -14.98 -8.43
N GLU A 78 3.97 -14.86 -7.87
CA GLU A 78 3.38 -13.56 -7.53
C GLU A 78 4.17 -12.84 -6.41
N VAL A 79 4.63 -13.57 -5.39
CA VAL A 79 5.50 -13.02 -4.34
C VAL A 79 6.82 -12.54 -4.96
N GLU A 80 7.46 -13.35 -5.79
CA GLU A 80 8.72 -13.00 -6.44
C GLU A 80 8.57 -11.81 -7.38
N GLN A 81 7.49 -11.77 -8.16
CA GLN A 81 7.20 -10.64 -9.04
C GLN A 81 7.09 -9.34 -8.25
N LYS A 82 6.42 -9.34 -7.09
CA LYS A 82 6.33 -8.16 -6.22
C LYS A 82 7.70 -7.72 -5.70
N LEU A 83 8.62 -8.65 -5.45
CA LEU A 83 9.99 -8.38 -5.02
C LEU A 83 10.90 -7.84 -6.13
N THR A 84 10.48 -7.84 -7.39
CA THR A 84 11.28 -7.28 -8.52
C THR A 84 11.05 -5.79 -8.80
N ALA A 85 10.15 -5.13 -8.06
CA ALA A 85 9.80 -3.74 -8.34
C ALA A 85 10.98 -2.77 -8.17
N LYS A 86 11.15 -1.85 -9.13
CA LYS A 86 12.33 -0.94 -9.22
C LYS A 86 12.55 -0.03 -8.01
N TRP A 87 11.52 0.22 -7.20
CA TRP A 87 11.59 1.09 -6.03
C TRP A 87 12.19 0.38 -4.80
N ILE A 88 12.31 -0.95 -4.84
CA ILE A 88 12.74 -1.78 -3.73
C ILE A 88 14.24 -1.56 -3.47
N LYS A 89 14.55 -1.24 -2.22
CA LYS A 89 15.91 -1.26 -1.67
C LYS A 89 16.05 -2.45 -0.71
N PRO A 90 17.27 -2.91 -0.40
CA PRO A 90 17.48 -4.06 0.47
C PRO A 90 16.73 -3.98 1.82
N ASP A 91 16.71 -2.79 2.43
CA ASP A 91 16.10 -2.49 3.73
C ASP A 91 14.60 -2.12 3.65
N SER A 92 14.03 -2.10 2.44
CA SER A 92 12.65 -1.67 2.23
C SER A 92 11.64 -2.73 2.65
N PHE A 93 10.55 -2.30 3.28
CA PHE A 93 9.37 -3.12 3.44
C PHE A 93 8.63 -3.25 2.11
N VAL A 94 8.54 -4.48 1.58
CA VAL A 94 7.83 -4.79 0.34
C VAL A 94 6.46 -5.39 0.67
N PRO A 95 5.34 -4.67 0.43
CA PRO A 95 4.02 -5.19 0.73
C PRO A 95 3.67 -6.33 -0.22
N ILE A 96 3.39 -7.51 0.34
CA ILE A 96 3.06 -8.72 -0.42
C ILE A 96 1.55 -8.93 -0.44
N GLY A 97 0.84 -8.73 0.66
CA GLY A 97 -0.62 -8.90 0.66
C GLY A 97 -1.27 -8.61 2.00
N ILE A 98 -2.60 -8.68 2.01
CA ILE A 98 -3.41 -8.46 3.21
C ILE A 98 -3.86 -9.81 3.75
N LEU A 99 -3.72 -10.01 5.06
CA LEU A 99 -4.20 -11.22 5.73
C LEU A 99 -5.71 -11.33 5.68
N LYS A 100 -6.19 -12.56 5.50
CA LYS A 100 -7.61 -12.88 5.68
C LYS A 100 -8.02 -12.61 7.14
N GLU A 101 -9.25 -12.15 7.32
CA GLU A 101 -9.79 -11.87 8.64
C GLU A 101 -9.84 -13.17 9.46
N GLY A 102 -9.34 -13.15 10.70
CA GLY A 102 -9.27 -14.32 11.57
C GLY A 102 -7.97 -15.15 11.50
N THR A 103 -7.04 -14.81 10.59
CA THR A 103 -5.69 -15.41 10.60
C THR A 103 -4.95 -15.02 11.89
N ARG A 104 -4.41 -16.02 12.61
CA ARG A 104 -3.64 -15.77 13.83
C ARG A 104 -2.30 -15.12 13.48
N GLN A 105 -2.00 -13.99 14.13
CA GLN A 105 -0.83 -13.18 13.84
C GLN A 105 0.50 -13.88 14.22
N ASN A 106 0.45 -14.83 15.15
CA ASN A 106 1.63 -15.47 15.72
C ASN A 106 2.40 -16.35 14.73
N ASP A 107 1.75 -16.89 13.70
CA ASP A 107 2.37 -17.90 12.83
C ASP A 107 3.45 -17.32 11.88
N TYR A 108 3.54 -15.98 11.74
CA TYR A 108 4.40 -15.31 10.75
C TYR A 108 5.35 -14.25 11.31
N ILE A 109 5.11 -13.76 12.53
CA ILE A 109 6.01 -12.83 13.23
C ILE A 109 7.38 -13.51 13.49
N GLU A 110 7.42 -14.84 13.51
CA GLU A 110 8.63 -15.64 13.74
C GLU A 110 9.47 -15.87 12.47
N LEU A 111 8.98 -15.52 11.28
CA LEU A 111 9.70 -15.76 10.02
C LEU A 111 10.74 -14.66 9.75
N GLU A 112 11.95 -15.08 9.40
CA GLU A 112 13.05 -14.17 9.10
C GLU A 112 12.71 -13.29 7.88
N GLY A 113 12.81 -11.97 8.05
CA GLY A 113 12.53 -11.01 6.98
C GLY A 113 11.05 -10.81 6.65
N VAL A 114 10.12 -11.42 7.39
CA VAL A 114 8.69 -11.10 7.29
C VAL A 114 8.31 -10.09 8.36
N SER A 115 7.50 -9.11 7.98
CA SER A 115 6.94 -8.13 8.90
C SER A 115 5.48 -7.88 8.56
N SER A 116 4.72 -7.37 9.51
CA SER A 116 3.35 -6.96 9.29
C SER A 116 3.02 -5.66 10.01
N HIS A 117 2.10 -4.88 9.44
CA HIS A 117 1.59 -3.68 10.09
C HIS A 117 0.10 -3.48 9.80
N PRO A 118 -0.63 -2.81 10.70
CA PRO A 118 -2.01 -2.47 10.45
C PRO A 118 -2.12 -1.46 9.31
N VAL A 119 -3.05 -1.69 8.39
CA VAL A 119 -3.41 -0.78 7.31
C VAL A 119 -4.91 -0.51 7.35
N ASN A 120 -5.31 0.69 6.92
CA ASN A 120 -6.73 1.00 6.75
C ASN A 120 -7.17 0.47 5.38
N ILE A 121 -8.28 -0.27 5.36
CA ILE A 121 -8.87 -0.81 4.14
C ILE A 121 -10.32 -0.37 4.01
N ARG A 122 -10.86 -0.52 2.81
CA ARG A 122 -12.30 -0.40 2.59
C ARG A 122 -12.95 -1.76 2.79
N THR A 123 -13.97 -1.82 3.62
CA THR A 123 -14.71 -3.05 3.95
C THR A 123 -16.12 -2.96 3.40
N TYR A 124 -16.61 -4.07 2.82
CA TYR A 124 -17.93 -4.21 2.23
C TYR A 124 -18.69 -5.35 2.93
N PRO A 125 -19.41 -5.08 4.03
CA PRO A 125 -19.97 -6.14 4.89
C PRO A 125 -20.97 -7.08 4.21
N LEU A 126 -21.62 -6.64 3.13
CA LEU A 126 -22.57 -7.45 2.37
C LEU A 126 -21.92 -8.17 1.16
N GLY A 127 -20.64 -7.95 0.90
CA GLY A 127 -19.90 -8.58 -0.19
C GLY A 127 -20.64 -8.53 -1.53
N GLU A 128 -20.73 -9.68 -2.20
CA GLU A 128 -21.37 -9.84 -3.51
C GLU A 128 -22.85 -9.41 -3.54
N ALA A 129 -23.56 -9.55 -2.42
CA ALA A 129 -25.00 -9.22 -2.35
C ALA A 129 -25.29 -7.73 -2.60
N ALA A 130 -24.30 -6.84 -2.41
CA ALA A 130 -24.41 -5.41 -2.66
C ALA A 130 -23.36 -4.87 -3.64
N ALA A 131 -22.55 -5.72 -4.27
CA ALA A 131 -21.40 -5.29 -5.06
C ALA A 131 -21.75 -4.34 -6.22
N HIS A 132 -22.87 -4.58 -6.91
CA HIS A 132 -23.34 -3.68 -7.98
C HIS A 132 -23.76 -2.30 -7.48
N LEU A 133 -24.21 -2.20 -6.23
CA LEU A 133 -24.64 -0.95 -5.61
C LEU A 133 -23.46 -0.19 -5.00
N THR A 134 -22.60 -0.88 -4.24
CA THR A 134 -21.49 -0.25 -3.52
C THR A 134 -20.24 -0.08 -4.38
N GLY A 135 -20.10 -0.87 -5.44
CA GLY A 135 -18.88 -0.97 -6.22
C GLY A 135 -17.69 -1.41 -5.37
N TYR A 136 -16.50 -1.02 -5.83
CA TYR A 136 -15.24 -1.19 -5.13
C TYR A 136 -14.34 0.04 -5.33
N ILE A 137 -13.22 0.10 -4.60
CA ILE A 137 -12.21 1.15 -4.80
C ILE A 137 -10.99 0.58 -5.52
N GLY A 138 -10.38 1.39 -6.37
CA GLY A 138 -9.10 1.10 -7.03
C GLY A 138 -8.11 2.24 -6.80
N LYS A 139 -6.83 1.97 -7.10
CA LYS A 139 -5.84 3.04 -7.22
C LYS A 139 -6.16 3.86 -8.46
N VAL A 140 -6.12 5.19 -8.32
CA VAL A 140 -6.32 6.10 -9.45
C VAL A 140 -5.19 5.86 -10.46
N ASN A 141 -5.55 5.67 -11.73
CA ASN A 141 -4.61 5.47 -12.81
C ASN A 141 -4.22 6.80 -13.50
N ALA A 142 -3.24 6.75 -14.41
CA ALA A 142 -2.71 7.96 -15.06
C ALA A 142 -3.72 8.65 -16.01
N GLU A 143 -4.75 7.95 -16.48
CA GLU A 143 -5.80 8.51 -17.33
C GLU A 143 -6.81 9.28 -16.47
N GLU A 144 -7.22 8.70 -15.34
CA GLU A 144 -8.11 9.32 -14.34
C GLU A 144 -7.48 10.56 -13.67
N LEU A 145 -6.16 10.66 -13.60
CA LEU A 145 -5.46 11.85 -13.08
C LEU A 145 -5.49 13.05 -14.04
N LYS A 146 -5.79 12.85 -15.32
CA LYS A 146 -5.76 13.90 -16.36
C LYS A 146 -7.13 14.56 -16.61
N SER A 147 -8.20 14.02 -16.03
CA SER A 147 -9.57 14.55 -16.13
C SER A 147 -9.84 15.61 -15.07
#